data_AF-A0A7S0NTT1-F1
#
_entry.id   AF-A0A7S0NTT1-F1
#
_cell.length_a   1.000
_cell.length_b   1.000
_cell.length_c   1.000
_cell.angle_alpha   90.00
_cell.angle_beta   90.00
_cell.angle_gamma   90.00
#
_symmetry.space_group_name_H-M   'P 1'
#
loop_
_entity.id
_entity.type
_entity.pdbx_description
1 polymer ?
#
loop_
_entity_poly.entity_id
_entity_poly.type
_entity_poly.pdbx_seq_one_letter_code
_entity_poly.pdbx_strand_id
1 'polypeptide(L)'
;NGFTGLVLVRTTYPFRDTYDPDELEREILFWGLFAVALGLVVHCVDAAYKTAFAVTGEHLTRRLRVGVLEQLLRQDVGYFDEEANSVGALCEFLAVKVSLVQGFVQQGFQSLVGLLVTTITSLVIAVYFGDWRILLVYFGGILVTLTLTIVGQLKTGSTPDQYKARGADEEGGLQQQKLAKQDVLSRSAGAIVGEVVGAIRTVAAFNAERRFLAKYTAMVEAQRTAAFRSVPAG
;
A
#
# COMPACT_ATOMS: atom_id res chain seq x y z
N ASN A 1 6.86 -35.09 -14.15
CA ASN A 1 6.09 -33.90 -14.58
C ASN A 1 5.19 -34.18 -15.78
N GLY A 2 4.33 -35.21 -15.72
CA GLY A 2 3.45 -35.56 -16.84
C GLY A 2 2.17 -34.73 -16.90
N PHE A 3 1.56 -34.43 -15.75
CA PHE A 3 0.28 -33.70 -15.68
C PHE A 3 0.41 -32.24 -16.13
N THR A 4 1.37 -31.50 -15.59
CA THR A 4 1.58 -30.08 -15.96
C THR A 4 1.99 -29.94 -17.43
N GLY A 5 2.83 -30.85 -17.93
CA GLY A 5 3.17 -30.92 -19.35
C GLY A 5 1.96 -31.26 -20.23
N LEU A 6 1.09 -32.18 -19.78
CA LEU A 6 -0.16 -32.51 -20.47
C LEU A 6 -1.13 -31.33 -20.49
N VAL A 7 -1.27 -30.60 -19.38
CA VAL A 7 -2.12 -29.41 -19.31
C VAL A 7 -1.59 -28.33 -20.25
N LEU A 8 -0.30 -28.01 -20.19
CA LEU A 8 0.30 -26.98 -21.04
C LEU A 8 0.26 -27.37 -22.52
N VAL A 9 0.54 -28.64 -22.85
CA VAL A 9 0.39 -29.12 -24.22
C VAL A 9 -1.06 -29.00 -24.63
N ARG A 10 -2.03 -29.45 -23.84
CA ARG A 10 -3.46 -29.41 -24.18
C ARG A 10 -4.01 -27.99 -24.30
N THR A 11 -3.53 -27.04 -23.50
CA THR A 11 -3.93 -25.63 -23.62
C THR A 11 -3.27 -24.92 -24.79
N THR A 12 -2.12 -25.40 -25.28
CA THR A 12 -1.34 -24.74 -26.36
C THR A 12 -1.50 -25.42 -27.72
N TYR A 13 -1.87 -26.70 -27.72
CA TYR A 13 -2.18 -27.51 -28.90
C TYR A 13 -3.20 -26.86 -29.84
N PRO A 14 -4.25 -26.17 -29.33
CA PRO A 14 -5.24 -25.53 -30.19
C PRO A 14 -4.73 -24.38 -31.04
N PHE A 15 -3.58 -23.81 -30.67
CA PHE A 15 -3.00 -22.67 -31.37
C PHE A 15 -1.97 -23.06 -32.44
N ARG A 16 -1.69 -24.37 -32.62
CA ARG A 16 -0.53 -24.83 -33.42
C ARG A 16 -0.88 -25.51 -34.74
N ASP A 17 -2.04 -26.14 -34.90
CA ASP A 17 -2.45 -26.85 -36.13
C ASP A 17 -3.84 -26.42 -36.63
N THR A 18 -4.19 -26.78 -37.89
CA THR A 18 -5.43 -26.42 -38.59
C THR A 18 -6.66 -26.91 -37.81
N TYR A 19 -7.41 -25.97 -37.23
CA TYR A 19 -8.30 -26.24 -36.11
C TYR A 19 -9.78 -26.17 -36.50
N ASP A 20 -10.60 -27.09 -35.97
CA ASP A 20 -12.05 -27.11 -36.13
C ASP A 20 -12.66 -26.07 -35.17
N PRO A 21 -13.30 -24.97 -35.67
CA PRO A 21 -13.66 -23.82 -34.84
C PRO A 21 -14.55 -24.17 -33.64
N ASP A 22 -15.39 -25.20 -33.77
CA ASP A 22 -16.35 -25.61 -32.74
C ASP A 22 -15.66 -26.26 -31.52
N GLU A 23 -14.55 -26.98 -31.71
CA GLU A 23 -13.80 -27.61 -30.60
C GLU A 23 -13.05 -26.55 -29.78
N LEU A 24 -12.61 -25.46 -30.43
CA LEU A 24 -11.80 -24.39 -29.83
C LEU A 24 -12.70 -23.56 -28.94
N GLU A 25 -13.87 -23.22 -29.45
CA GLU A 25 -14.89 -22.49 -28.71
C GLU A 25 -15.26 -23.25 -27.44
N ARG A 26 -15.48 -24.57 -27.53
CA ARG A 26 -15.79 -25.40 -26.36
C ARG A 26 -14.66 -25.42 -25.33
N GLU A 27 -13.39 -25.56 -25.74
CA GLU A 27 -12.25 -25.62 -24.82
C GLU A 27 -11.97 -24.25 -24.18
N ILE A 28 -12.05 -23.16 -24.94
CA ILE A 28 -11.95 -21.78 -24.42
C ILE A 28 -13.08 -21.50 -23.44
N LEU A 29 -14.33 -21.86 -23.77
CA LEU A 29 -15.46 -21.66 -22.86
C LEU A 29 -15.30 -22.46 -21.57
N PHE A 30 -14.80 -23.69 -21.65
CA PHE A 30 -14.53 -24.51 -20.46
C PHE A 30 -13.47 -23.86 -19.56
N TRP A 31 -12.31 -23.48 -20.10
CA TRP A 31 -11.23 -22.86 -19.32
C TRP A 31 -11.62 -21.46 -18.81
N GLY A 32 -12.39 -20.71 -19.60
CA GLY A 32 -12.93 -19.40 -19.21
C GLY A 32 -13.89 -19.52 -18.02
N LEU A 33 -14.87 -20.43 -18.09
CA LEU A 33 -15.79 -20.70 -16.99
C LEU A 33 -15.07 -21.23 -15.75
N PHE A 34 -14.09 -22.11 -15.93
CA PHE A 34 -13.27 -22.62 -14.84
C PHE A 34 -12.50 -21.50 -14.14
N ALA A 35 -11.86 -20.60 -14.89
CA ALA A 35 -11.12 -19.47 -14.32
C ALA A 35 -12.04 -18.51 -13.54
N VAL A 36 -13.25 -18.24 -14.05
CA VAL A 36 -14.25 -17.42 -13.34
C VAL A 36 -14.71 -18.09 -12.04
N ALA A 37 -15.04 -19.38 -12.10
CA ALA A 37 -15.44 -20.13 -10.91
C ALA A 37 -14.33 -20.18 -9.85
N LEU A 38 -13.09 -20.43 -10.27
CA LEU A 38 -11.91 -20.41 -9.41
C LEU A 38 -11.71 -19.02 -8.79
N GLY A 39 -11.83 -17.96 -9.60
CA GLY A 39 -11.72 -16.58 -9.13
C GLY A 39 -12.76 -16.22 -8.07
N LEU A 40 -14.00 -16.67 -8.24
CA LEU A 40 -15.06 -16.49 -7.24
C LEU A 40 -14.72 -17.20 -5.93
N VAL A 41 -14.27 -18.46 -6.00
CA VAL A 41 -13.87 -19.22 -4.81
C VAL A 41 -12.71 -18.53 -4.09
N VAL A 42 -11.67 -18.12 -4.82
CA VAL A 42 -10.53 -17.38 -4.26
C VAL A 42 -10.98 -16.09 -3.60
N HIS A 43 -11.87 -15.33 -4.24
CA HIS A 43 -12.40 -14.09 -3.67
C HIS A 43 -13.20 -14.33 -2.39
N CYS A 44 -14.05 -15.36 -2.35
CA CYS A 44 -14.81 -15.72 -1.16
C CYS A 44 -13.89 -16.12 0.00
N VAL A 45 -12.86 -16.94 -0.26
CA VAL A 45 -11.86 -17.31 0.75
C VAL A 45 -11.08 -16.10 1.22
N ASP A 46 -10.70 -15.21 0.31
CA ASP A 46 -9.96 -13.98 0.62
C ASP A 46 -10.77 -13.04 1.53
N ALA A 47 -12.03 -12.82 1.18
CA ALA A 47 -12.96 -12.05 2.00
C ALA A 47 -13.16 -12.70 3.39
N ALA A 48 -13.32 -14.02 3.45
CA ALA A 48 -13.53 -14.74 4.70
C ALA A 48 -12.32 -14.63 5.65
N TYR A 49 -11.08 -14.84 5.16
CA TYR A 49 -9.92 -14.75 6.05
C TYR A 49 -9.68 -13.29 6.48
N LYS A 50 -9.82 -12.31 5.58
CA LYS A 50 -9.63 -10.88 5.91
C LYS A 50 -10.61 -10.41 6.97
N THR A 51 -11.88 -10.78 6.82
CA THR A 51 -12.92 -10.44 7.79
C THR A 51 -12.68 -11.12 9.14
N ALA A 52 -12.23 -12.39 9.16
CA ALA A 52 -11.86 -13.06 10.40
C ALA A 52 -10.72 -12.36 11.15
N PHE A 53 -9.67 -11.92 10.45
CA PHE A 53 -8.58 -11.13 11.04
C PHE A 53 -9.05 -9.73 11.48
N ALA A 54 -9.96 -9.10 10.74
CA ALA A 54 -10.55 -7.83 11.13
C ALA A 54 -11.34 -7.92 12.45
N VAL A 55 -12.23 -8.92 12.57
CA VAL A 55 -13.01 -9.17 13.78
C VAL A 55 -12.10 -9.51 14.97
N THR A 56 -11.08 -10.34 14.74
CA THR A 56 -10.11 -10.71 15.78
C THR A 56 -9.31 -9.50 16.24
N GLY A 57 -8.87 -8.64 15.30
CA GLY A 57 -8.19 -7.39 15.59
C GLY A 57 -9.06 -6.46 16.45
N GLU A 58 -10.34 -6.31 16.12
CA GLU A 58 -11.27 -5.50 16.90
C GLU A 58 -11.46 -6.03 18.33
N HIS A 59 -11.63 -7.34 18.50
CA HIS A 59 -11.72 -7.95 19.83
C HIS A 59 -10.46 -7.74 20.67
N LEU A 60 -9.28 -7.86 20.07
CA LEU A 60 -8.02 -7.60 20.75
C LEU A 60 -7.92 -6.13 21.18
N THR A 61 -8.25 -5.19 20.30
CA THR A 61 -8.28 -3.77 20.61
C THR A 61 -9.24 -3.45 21.74
N ARG A 62 -10.43 -4.04 21.73
CA ARG A 62 -11.41 -3.85 22.81
C ARG A 62 -10.85 -4.33 24.15
N ARG A 63 -10.22 -5.51 24.18
CA ARG A 63 -9.58 -6.04 25.39
C ARG A 63 -8.45 -5.13 25.88
N LEU A 64 -7.61 -4.62 24.97
CA LEU A 64 -6.54 -3.68 25.31
C LEU A 64 -7.09 -2.38 25.89
N ARG A 65 -8.12 -1.78 25.28
CA ARG A 65 -8.74 -0.55 25.80
C ARG A 65 -9.30 -0.75 27.20
N VAL A 66 -10.04 -1.84 27.43
CA VAL A 66 -10.61 -2.15 28.75
C VAL A 66 -9.50 -2.40 29.78
N GLY A 67 -8.49 -3.20 29.45
CA GLY A 67 -7.40 -3.52 30.37
C GLY A 67 -6.57 -2.30 30.74
N VAL A 68 -6.27 -1.41 29.79
CA VAL A 68 -5.56 -0.16 30.07
C VAL A 68 -6.42 0.76 30.95
N LEU A 69 -7.71 0.95 30.63
CA LEU A 69 -8.60 1.76 31.47
C LEU A 69 -8.74 1.21 32.89
N GLU A 70 -8.84 -0.11 33.05
CA GLU A 70 -8.88 -0.75 34.37
C GLU A 70 -7.60 -0.48 35.18
N GLN A 71 -6.43 -0.56 34.54
CA GLN A 71 -5.17 -0.24 35.21
C GLN A 71 -5.07 1.23 35.59
N LEU A 72 -5.54 2.13 34.73
CA LEU A 72 -5.55 3.57 35.03
C LEU A 72 -6.46 3.92 36.21
N LEU A 73 -7.62 3.26 36.33
CA LEU A 73 -8.52 3.48 37.48
C LEU A 73 -7.95 3.00 38.82
N ARG A 74 -6.91 2.16 38.82
CA ARG A 74 -6.25 1.67 40.03
C ARG A 74 -5.06 2.54 40.46
N GLN A 75 -4.72 3.57 39.71
CA GLN A 75 -3.59 4.44 39.99
C GLN A 75 -3.93 5.51 41.04
N ASP A 76 -2.95 5.87 41.86
CA ASP A 76 -3.11 6.88 42.91
C ASP A 76 -3.41 8.27 42.35
N VAL A 77 -4.10 9.12 43.12
CA VAL A 77 -4.49 10.47 42.68
C VAL A 77 -3.27 11.32 42.28
N GLY A 78 -2.15 11.19 43.01
CA GLY A 78 -0.89 11.89 42.70
C GLY A 78 -0.26 11.50 41.37
N TYR A 79 -0.63 10.35 40.77
CA TYR A 79 -0.20 9.99 39.42
C TYR A 79 -0.79 10.93 38.36
N PHE A 80 -2.02 11.40 38.58
CA PHE A 80 -2.76 12.26 37.64
C PHE A 80 -2.41 13.75 37.77
N ASP A 81 -1.68 14.14 38.81
CA ASP A 81 -1.22 15.52 39.01
C ASP A 81 -0.06 15.88 38.08
N GLU A 82 0.59 14.89 37.47
CA GLU A 82 1.68 15.09 36.53
C GLU A 82 1.14 15.43 35.13
N GLU A 83 1.65 16.49 34.49
CA GLU A 83 1.11 17.03 33.24
C GLU A 83 1.07 15.98 32.10
N ALA A 84 2.06 15.08 32.08
CA ALA A 84 2.16 13.96 31.15
C ALA A 84 1.09 12.87 31.36
N ASN A 85 0.55 12.74 32.57
CA ASN A 85 -0.46 11.75 32.96
C ASN A 85 -1.84 12.38 33.14
N SER A 86 -2.03 13.62 32.70
CA SER A 86 -3.33 14.27 32.70
C SER A 86 -4.36 13.42 31.92
N VAL A 87 -5.62 13.48 32.36
CA VAL A 87 -6.71 12.68 31.76
C VAL A 87 -6.81 12.90 30.23
N GLY A 88 -6.53 14.11 29.76
CA GLY A 88 -6.48 14.45 28.33
C GLY A 88 -5.35 13.74 27.59
N ALA A 89 -4.12 13.83 28.10
CA ALA A 89 -2.94 13.19 27.50
C ALA A 89 -3.09 11.65 27.47
N LEU A 90 -3.70 11.09 28.51
CA LEU A 90 -3.91 9.66 28.64
C LEU A 90 -5.02 9.13 27.72
N CYS A 91 -6.09 9.90 27.53
CA CYS A 91 -7.12 9.62 26.52
C CYS A 91 -6.54 9.68 25.10
N GLU A 92 -5.68 10.66 24.81
CA GLU A 92 -4.97 10.75 23.53
C GLU A 92 -4.04 9.54 23.35
N PHE A 93 -3.25 9.20 24.37
CA PHE A 93 -2.41 8.01 24.37
C PHE A 93 -3.23 6.75 24.06
N LEU A 94 -4.37 6.57 24.72
CA LEU A 94 -5.24 5.41 24.50
C LEU A 94 -5.83 5.41 23.08
N ALA A 95 -6.24 6.57 22.56
CA ALA A 95 -6.77 6.69 21.21
C ALA A 95 -5.72 6.37 20.15
N VAL A 96 -4.49 6.88 20.30
CA VAL A 96 -3.41 6.76 19.32
C VAL A 96 -2.66 5.43 19.42
N LYS A 97 -2.20 5.04 20.62
CA LYS A 97 -1.34 3.86 20.76
C LYS A 97 -2.13 2.57 20.59
N VAL A 98 -3.35 2.49 21.11
CA VAL A 98 -4.17 1.28 20.95
C VAL A 98 -4.65 1.12 19.52
N SER A 99 -4.95 2.22 18.80
CA SER A 99 -5.28 2.15 17.37
C SER A 99 -4.06 1.78 16.51
N LEU A 100 -2.86 2.22 16.88
CA LEU A 100 -1.63 1.81 16.20
C LEU A 100 -1.36 0.31 16.36
N VAL A 101 -1.52 -0.22 17.58
CA VAL A 101 -1.44 -1.67 17.84
C VAL A 101 -2.53 -2.42 17.06
N GLN A 102 -3.75 -1.89 17.01
CA GLN A 102 -4.83 -2.46 16.19
C GLN A 102 -4.43 -2.55 14.72
N GLY A 103 -3.95 -1.46 14.13
CA GLY A 103 -3.55 -1.43 12.72
C GLY A 103 -2.41 -2.42 12.43
N PHE A 104 -1.43 -2.50 13.33
CA PHE A 104 -0.34 -3.46 13.23
C PHE A 104 -0.80 -4.91 13.30
N VAL A 105 -1.66 -5.26 14.27
CA VAL A 105 -2.15 -6.64 14.40
C VAL A 105 -3.14 -7.00 13.30
N GLN A 106 -4.02 -6.08 12.90
CA GLN A 106 -5.00 -6.36 11.87
C GLN A 106 -4.35 -6.45 10.48
N GLN A 107 -3.64 -5.41 10.04
CA GLN A 107 -3.09 -5.38 8.69
C GLN A 107 -1.68 -5.97 8.63
N GLY A 108 -0.82 -5.62 9.58
CA GLY A 108 0.58 -6.06 9.59
C GLY A 108 0.71 -7.56 9.78
N PHE A 109 0.08 -8.12 10.81
CA PHE A 109 0.13 -9.56 11.07
C PHE A 109 -0.56 -10.38 9.97
N GLN A 110 -1.74 -9.95 9.51
CA GLN A 110 -2.42 -10.59 8.37
C GLN A 110 -1.53 -10.64 7.13
N SER A 111 -0.86 -9.52 6.79
CA SER A 111 0.03 -9.45 5.64
C SER A 111 1.26 -10.32 5.81
N LEU A 112 1.84 -10.36 7.02
CA LEU A 112 2.98 -11.21 7.34
C LEU A 112 2.66 -12.69 7.16
N VAL A 113 1.54 -13.14 7.73
CA VAL A 113 1.08 -14.53 7.60
C VAL A 113 0.80 -14.87 6.13
N GLY A 114 0.10 -13.98 5.41
CA GLY A 114 -0.17 -14.15 3.98
C GLY A 114 1.09 -14.27 3.14
N LEU A 115 2.10 -13.42 3.40
CA LEU A 115 3.40 -13.46 2.73
C LEU A 115 4.13 -14.79 2.99
N LEU A 116 4.16 -15.25 4.24
CA LEU A 116 4.82 -16.51 4.61
C LEU A 116 4.15 -17.70 3.92
N VAL A 117 2.82 -17.79 3.99
CA VAL A 117 2.06 -18.89 3.36
C VAL A 117 2.25 -18.87 1.85
N THR A 118 2.18 -17.71 1.22
CA THR A 118 2.36 -17.57 -0.23
C THR A 118 3.78 -17.94 -0.65
N THR A 119 4.80 -17.50 0.10
CA THR A 119 6.20 -17.81 -0.18
C THR A 119 6.49 -19.31 -0.01
N ILE A 120 5.95 -19.94 1.02
CA ILE A 120 6.12 -21.38 1.23
C ILE A 120 5.42 -22.16 0.12
N THR A 121 4.17 -21.79 -0.20
CA THR A 121 3.38 -22.46 -1.23
C THR A 121 4.04 -22.33 -2.60
N SER A 122 4.51 -21.13 -2.96
CA SER A 122 5.20 -20.90 -4.23
C SER A 122 6.53 -21.66 -4.31
N LEU A 123 7.29 -21.73 -3.20
CA LEU A 123 8.52 -22.50 -3.14
C LEU A 123 8.26 -24.00 -3.31
N VAL A 124 7.24 -24.54 -2.64
CA VAL A 124 6.83 -25.94 -2.80
C VAL A 124 6.45 -26.23 -4.25
N ILE A 125 5.61 -25.39 -4.86
CA ILE A 125 5.23 -25.57 -6.28
C ILE A 125 6.45 -25.52 -7.18
N ALA A 126 7.36 -24.56 -6.96
CA ALA A 126 8.56 -24.39 -7.77
C ALA A 126 9.53 -25.57 -7.65
N VAL A 127 9.67 -26.18 -6.46
CA VAL A 127 10.55 -27.34 -6.25
C VAL A 127 9.94 -28.63 -6.77
N TYR A 128 8.63 -28.84 -6.61
CA TYR A 128 7.97 -30.08 -7.04
C TYR A 128 7.68 -30.11 -8.54
N PHE A 129 7.26 -28.99 -9.13
CA PHE A 129 6.86 -28.94 -10.53
C PHE A 129 7.87 -28.23 -11.44
N GLY A 130 8.77 -27.42 -10.88
CA GLY A 130 9.70 -26.62 -11.66
C GLY A 130 11.01 -27.34 -11.96
N ASP A 131 11.66 -26.89 -13.03
CA ASP A 131 13.03 -27.26 -13.31
C ASP A 131 13.99 -26.41 -12.46
N TRP A 132 15.06 -27.03 -11.97
CA TRP A 132 16.09 -26.36 -11.14
C TRP A 132 16.70 -25.11 -11.80
N ARG A 133 16.66 -25.03 -13.12
CA ARG A 133 17.14 -23.88 -13.91
C ARG A 133 16.24 -22.65 -13.75
N ILE A 134 14.92 -22.82 -13.71
CA ILE A 134 13.94 -21.73 -13.51
C ILE A 134 14.08 -21.19 -12.08
N LEU A 135 14.30 -22.08 -11.11
CA LEU A 135 14.53 -21.72 -9.72
C LEU A 135 15.78 -20.84 -9.55
N LEU A 136 16.89 -21.18 -10.24
CA LEU A 136 18.13 -20.40 -10.23
C LEU A 136 17.94 -18.99 -10.80
N VAL A 137 17.21 -18.87 -11.92
CA VAL A 137 16.89 -17.56 -12.52
C VAL A 137 16.01 -16.74 -11.57
N TYR A 138 15.02 -17.36 -10.93
CA TYR A 138 14.15 -16.69 -9.97
C TYR A 138 14.92 -16.12 -8.77
N PHE A 139 15.80 -16.92 -8.16
CA PHE A 139 16.64 -16.46 -7.05
C PHE A 139 17.63 -15.37 -7.48
N GLY A 140 18.25 -15.50 -8.66
CA GLY A 140 19.12 -14.46 -9.20
C GLY A 140 18.38 -13.13 -9.41
N GLY A 141 17.17 -13.18 -9.98
CA GLY A 141 16.32 -11.99 -10.19
C GLY A 141 15.88 -11.35 -8.87
N ILE A 142 15.52 -12.15 -7.86
CA ILE A 142 15.18 -11.64 -6.53
C ILE A 142 16.37 -10.91 -5.89
N LEU A 143 17.59 -11.46 -5.97
CA LEU A 143 18.76 -10.81 -5.38
C LEU A 143 19.10 -9.47 -6.08
N VAL A 144 18.93 -9.41 -7.40
CA VAL A 144 19.16 -8.16 -8.15
C VAL A 144 18.09 -7.12 -7.82
N THR A 145 16.81 -7.51 -7.78
CA THR A 145 15.73 -6.57 -7.44
C THR A 145 15.79 -6.13 -5.97
N LEU A 146 16.17 -7.03 -5.05
CA LEU A 146 16.39 -6.70 -3.64
C LEU A 146 17.57 -5.73 -3.47
N THR A 147 18.68 -5.94 -4.17
CA THR A 147 19.82 -5.00 -4.10
C THR A 147 19.47 -3.64 -4.71
N LEU A 148 18.72 -3.59 -5.82
CA LEU A 148 18.24 -2.33 -6.40
C LEU A 148 17.25 -1.59 -5.50
N THR A 149 16.34 -2.30 -4.84
CA THR A 149 15.40 -1.68 -3.90
C THR A 149 16.10 -1.19 -2.65
N ILE A 150 17.02 -1.96 -2.05
CA ILE A 150 17.82 -1.52 -0.90
C ILE A 150 18.68 -0.31 -1.27
N VAL A 151 19.39 -0.34 -2.40
CA VAL A 151 20.18 0.80 -2.88
C VAL A 151 19.29 2.00 -3.20
N GLY A 152 18.08 1.76 -3.72
CA GLY A 152 17.06 2.79 -3.90
C GLY A 152 16.65 3.42 -2.56
N GLN A 153 16.25 2.62 -1.58
CA GLN A 153 15.85 3.10 -0.25
C GLN A 153 17.00 3.78 0.50
N LEU A 154 18.25 3.32 0.36
CA LEU A 154 19.42 3.97 0.96
C LEU A 154 19.77 5.30 0.26
N LYS A 155 19.51 5.40 -1.04
CA LYS A 155 19.69 6.65 -1.80
C LYS A 155 18.53 7.63 -1.62
N THR A 156 17.34 7.14 -1.25
CA THR A 156 16.12 7.96 -1.04
C THR A 156 15.82 8.17 0.46
N GLY A 157 16.53 7.50 1.35
CA GLY A 157 16.24 7.42 2.78
C GLY A 157 17.11 8.32 3.65
N SER A 158 17.08 9.63 3.41
CA SER A 158 17.36 10.62 4.48
C SER A 158 16.90 12.05 4.18
N THR A 159 16.24 12.35 3.06
CA THR A 159 15.66 13.68 2.82
C THR A 159 14.68 13.62 1.63
N PRO A 160 13.54 14.32 1.65
CA PRO A 160 12.62 14.46 0.51
C PRO A 160 13.20 15.20 -0.71
N ASP A 161 14.53 15.29 -0.84
CA ASP A 161 15.20 16.34 -1.63
C ASP A 161 16.27 15.82 -2.62
N GLN A 162 16.31 14.51 -2.89
CA GLN A 162 17.37 13.90 -3.71
C GLN A 162 16.90 13.23 -5.01
N TYR A 163 15.94 13.82 -5.73
CA TYR A 163 15.77 13.56 -7.17
C TYR A 163 16.88 14.22 -8.04
N LYS A 164 18.08 14.42 -7.48
CA LYS A 164 19.15 15.25 -8.08
C LYS A 164 20.37 14.51 -8.61
N ALA A 165 20.47 13.18 -8.54
CA ALA A 165 21.73 12.52 -8.89
C ALA A 165 21.57 11.16 -9.58
N ARG A 166 21.05 11.14 -10.81
CA ARG A 166 21.62 10.28 -11.88
C ARG A 166 21.18 10.77 -13.25
N GLY A 167 22.04 11.54 -13.91
CA GLY A 167 21.80 12.07 -15.25
C GLY A 167 22.05 11.04 -16.36
N ALA A 168 21.30 11.22 -17.45
CA ALA A 168 21.78 11.24 -18.82
C ALA A 168 20.66 11.89 -19.65
N ASP A 169 21.01 12.90 -20.45
CA ASP A 169 20.21 13.69 -21.41
C ASP A 169 19.82 15.10 -20.92
N GLU A 170 20.68 16.06 -21.28
CA GLU A 170 20.67 17.47 -20.84
C GLU A 170 19.43 18.28 -21.27
N GLU A 171 18.63 17.84 -22.25
CA GLU A 171 17.37 18.50 -22.63
C GLU A 171 16.15 17.99 -21.85
N GLY A 172 16.17 16.73 -21.37
CA GLY A 172 15.07 16.16 -20.58
C GLY A 172 15.04 16.64 -19.13
N GLY A 173 16.19 17.05 -18.59
CA GLY A 173 16.36 17.43 -17.18
C GLY A 173 15.56 18.67 -16.75
N LEU A 174 15.39 19.66 -17.63
CA LEU A 174 14.65 20.88 -17.30
C LEU A 174 13.14 20.61 -17.22
N GLN A 175 12.62 19.73 -18.07
CA GLN A 175 11.20 19.39 -18.12
C GLN A 175 10.83 18.46 -16.96
N GLN A 176 11.71 17.52 -16.61
CA GLN A 176 11.51 16.58 -15.51
C GLN A 176 11.66 17.25 -14.13
N GLN A 177 12.54 18.26 -14.01
CA GLN A 177 12.63 19.12 -12.82
C GLN A 177 11.40 20.02 -12.66
N LYS A 178 10.81 20.51 -13.77
CA LYS A 178 9.56 21.29 -13.77
C LYS A 178 8.36 20.44 -13.32
N LEU A 179 8.24 19.22 -13.85
CA LEU A 179 7.21 18.23 -13.45
C LEU A 179 7.34 17.83 -11.97
N ALA A 180 8.54 17.53 -11.49
CA ALA A 180 8.75 17.16 -10.08
C ALA A 180 8.43 18.32 -9.11
N LYS A 181 8.76 19.57 -9.48
CA LYS A 181 8.43 20.74 -8.67
C LYS A 181 6.93 21.04 -8.67
N GLN A 182 6.24 20.78 -9.80
CA GLN A 182 4.79 20.84 -9.89
C GLN A 182 4.11 19.75 -9.06
N ASP A 183 4.64 18.53 -9.06
CA ASP A 183 4.09 17.40 -8.29
C ASP A 183 4.18 17.63 -6.78
N VAL A 184 5.32 18.13 -6.28
CA VAL A 184 5.50 18.43 -4.85
C VAL A 184 4.56 19.55 -4.40
N LEU A 185 4.42 20.60 -5.20
CA LEU A 185 3.49 21.70 -4.90
C LEU A 185 2.01 21.27 -5.02
N SER A 186 1.67 20.37 -5.94
CA SER A 186 0.30 19.83 -6.12
C SER A 186 -0.09 18.94 -4.94
N ARG A 187 0.84 18.10 -4.47
CA ARG A 187 0.64 17.27 -3.28
C ARG A 187 0.44 18.12 -2.02
N SER A 188 1.17 19.22 -1.86
CA SER A 188 1.04 20.07 -0.66
C SER A 188 -0.30 20.81 -0.59
N ALA A 189 -0.82 21.31 -1.72
CA ALA A 189 -2.14 21.93 -1.75
C ALA A 189 -3.27 20.92 -1.52
N GLY A 190 -3.17 19.73 -2.13
CA GLY A 190 -4.12 18.63 -1.92
C GLY A 190 -4.13 18.12 -0.49
N ALA A 191 -2.97 18.06 0.17
CA ALA A 191 -2.85 17.64 1.56
C ALA A 191 -3.59 18.59 2.52
N ILE A 192 -3.48 19.91 2.34
CA ILE A 192 -4.20 20.89 3.18
C ILE A 192 -5.71 20.80 3.00
N VAL A 193 -6.18 20.62 1.76
CA VAL A 193 -7.62 20.42 1.52
C VAL A 193 -8.11 19.12 2.18
N GLY A 194 -7.34 18.04 2.07
CA GLY A 194 -7.64 16.78 2.74
C GLY A 194 -7.72 16.93 4.26
N GLU A 195 -6.80 17.68 4.86
CA GLU A 195 -6.77 17.99 6.30
C GLU A 195 -7.99 18.81 6.74
N VAL A 196 -8.33 19.87 5.98
CA VAL A 196 -9.48 20.74 6.28
C VAL A 196 -10.81 20.00 6.13
N VAL A 197 -10.97 19.18 5.08
CA VAL A 197 -12.18 18.38 4.86
C VAL A 197 -12.32 17.29 5.92
N GLY A 198 -11.21 16.64 6.28
CA GLY A 198 -11.18 15.65 7.36
C GLY A 198 -11.53 16.23 8.73
N ALA A 199 -11.18 17.51 8.98
CA ALA A 199 -11.40 18.21 10.24
C ALA A 199 -12.47 19.32 10.16
N ILE A 200 -13.41 19.25 9.21
CA ILE A 200 -14.30 20.37 8.87
C ILE A 200 -15.10 20.93 10.06
N ARG A 201 -15.55 20.06 10.99
CA ARG A 201 -16.27 20.49 12.20
C ARG A 201 -15.36 21.29 13.14
N THR A 202 -14.09 20.92 13.24
CA THR A 202 -13.10 21.62 14.07
C THR A 202 -12.75 22.97 13.46
N VAL A 203 -12.56 23.03 12.13
CA VAL A 203 -12.25 24.27 11.42
C VAL A 203 -13.40 25.28 11.54
N ALA A 204 -14.64 24.81 11.43
CA ALA A 204 -15.84 25.63 11.64
C ALA A 204 -15.99 26.09 13.10
N ALA A 205 -15.74 25.19 14.07
CA ALA A 205 -15.83 25.52 15.50
C ALA A 205 -14.84 26.61 15.94
N PHE A 206 -13.65 26.68 15.32
CA PHE A 206 -12.64 27.71 15.59
C PHE A 206 -12.72 28.91 14.63
N ASN A 207 -13.72 28.97 13.74
CA ASN A 207 -13.84 30.00 12.70
C ASN A 207 -12.53 30.20 11.90
N ALA A 208 -11.80 29.09 11.69
CA ALA A 208 -10.47 29.09 11.09
C ALA A 208 -10.50 28.98 9.55
N GLU A 209 -11.70 28.92 8.97
CA GLU A 209 -11.94 28.75 7.53
C GLU A 209 -11.16 29.79 6.71
N ARG A 210 -11.23 31.07 7.09
CA ARG A 210 -10.54 32.16 6.36
C ARG A 210 -9.02 31.99 6.36
N ARG A 211 -8.45 31.45 7.44
CA ARG A 211 -7.01 31.23 7.58
C ARG A 211 -6.53 30.10 6.65
N PHE A 212 -7.27 29.00 6.60
CA PHE A 212 -6.93 27.88 5.71
C PHE A 212 -7.20 28.22 4.25
N LEU A 213 -8.26 28.98 3.96
CA LEU A 213 -8.57 29.46 2.62
C LEU A 213 -7.47 30.38 2.10
N ALA A 214 -7.01 31.35 2.89
CA ALA A 214 -5.88 32.20 2.53
C ALA A 214 -4.59 31.40 2.28
N LYS A 215 -4.33 30.38 3.11
CA LYS A 215 -3.16 29.48 2.96
C LYS A 215 -3.24 28.64 1.68
N TYR A 216 -4.43 28.14 1.34
CA TYR A 216 -4.67 27.41 0.09
C TYR A 216 -4.50 28.31 -1.13
N THR A 217 -5.10 29.51 -1.13
CA THR A 217 -4.97 30.49 -2.22
C THR A 217 -3.52 30.86 -2.47
N ALA A 218 -2.73 31.10 -1.42
CA ALA A 218 -1.30 31.39 -1.56
C ALA A 218 -0.52 30.23 -2.21
N MET A 219 -0.85 28.97 -1.89
CA MET A 219 -0.21 27.81 -2.52
C MET A 219 -0.62 27.62 -3.97
N VAL A 220 -1.90 27.86 -4.31
CA VAL A 220 -2.40 27.79 -5.69
C VAL A 220 -1.82 28.92 -6.54
N GLU A 221 -1.63 30.12 -5.99
CA GLU A 221 -0.95 31.23 -6.67
C GLU A 221 0.53 30.94 -6.91
N ALA A 222 1.20 30.29 -5.96
CA ALA A 222 2.57 29.81 -6.12
C ALA A 222 2.68 28.74 -7.22
N GLN A 223 1.70 27.83 -7.32
CA GLN A 223 1.61 26.87 -8.41
C GLN A 223 1.40 27.57 -9.76
N ARG A 224 0.47 28.54 -9.82
CA ARG A 224 0.17 29.31 -11.03
C ARG A 224 1.42 30.04 -11.53
N THR A 225 2.14 30.74 -10.65
CA THR A 225 3.39 31.44 -11.03
C THR A 225 4.51 30.49 -11.45
N ALA A 226 4.62 29.31 -10.81
CA ALA A 226 5.55 28.27 -11.25
C ALA A 226 5.19 27.70 -12.64
N ALA A 227 3.90 27.51 -12.92
CA ALA A 227 3.39 27.06 -14.21
C ALA A 227 3.63 28.10 -15.32
N PHE A 228 3.37 29.39 -15.07
CA PHE A 228 3.61 30.45 -16.06
C PHE A 228 5.08 30.61 -16.43
N ARG A 229 6.02 30.43 -15.49
CA ARG A 229 7.47 30.44 -15.77
C ARG A 229 7.95 29.22 -16.57
N SER A 230 7.11 28.21 -16.74
CA SER A 230 7.47 26.97 -17.43
C SER A 230 7.13 26.96 -18.93
N VAL A 231 6.25 27.87 -19.38
CA VAL A 231 5.85 28.03 -20.78
C VAL A 231 6.94 28.79 -21.53
N PRO A 232 7.56 28.22 -22.58
CA PRO A 232 8.52 28.96 -23.40
C PRO A 232 7.81 30.12 -24.10
N ALA A 233 8.37 31.33 -24.01
CA ALA A 233 7.96 32.43 -24.87
C ALA A 233 8.30 32.01 -26.31
N GLY A 234 7.25 31.80 -27.12
CA GLY A 234 7.39 31.53 -28.56
C GLY A 234 7.94 32.72 -29.31
#